data_AF-A0AAW9MY94-F1
#
_entry.id   AF-A0AAW9MY94-F1
#
_cell.length_a   1.000
_cell.length_b   1.000
_cell.length_c   1.000
_cell.angle_alpha   90.00
_cell.angle_beta   90.00
_cell.angle_gamma   90.00
#
_symmetry.space_group_name_H-M   'P 1'
#
loop_
_entity.id
_entity.type
_entity.pdbx_description
1 polymer ?
#
loop_
_entity_poly.entity_id
_entity_poly.type
_entity_poly.pdbx_seq_one_letter_code
_entity_poly.pdbx_strand_id
1 'polypeptide(L)'
;MEERIRKKDSLERKRVKIVKTVMPNNENRKKTLYRRLKLRNIKLSIMGILSIAMIFTLLSRYSKVSLLSNRSFELDNEIKSLQAERDFLITEIEPYKATDRIESLAKIRLGMDYPRTDQYVSVDTDFKEHELAEEKKTLRNLMGFCLLY
;
A
#
# COMPACT_ATOMS: atom_id res chain seq x y z
N MET A 1 65.75 87.39 19.73
CA MET A 1 64.92 87.27 18.50
C MET A 1 65.17 85.95 17.76
N GLU A 2 66.24 85.21 18.06
CA GLU A 2 66.69 84.03 17.32
C GLU A 2 65.96 82.71 17.65
N GLU A 3 65.36 82.57 18.84
CA GLU A 3 64.64 81.33 19.20
C GLU A 3 63.34 81.13 18.42
N ARG A 4 62.73 82.23 17.92
CA ARG A 4 61.52 82.14 17.08
C ARG A 4 61.83 81.66 15.67
N ILE A 5 63.05 81.85 15.19
CA ILE A 5 63.50 81.39 13.87
C ILE A 5 63.74 79.88 13.94
N ARG A 6 64.38 79.40 15.03
CA ARG A 6 64.68 77.97 15.23
C ARG A 6 63.44 77.06 15.34
N LYS A 7 62.31 77.59 15.81
CA LYS A 7 61.04 76.86 15.87
C LYS A 7 60.28 76.81 14.53
N LYS A 8 60.64 77.67 13.58
CA LYS A 8 59.99 77.76 12.26
C LYS A 8 60.50 76.67 11.31
N ASP A 9 61.75 76.25 11.48
CA ASP A 9 62.38 75.23 10.64
C ASP A 9 61.94 73.79 10.98
N SER A 10 61.45 73.53 12.20
CA SER A 10 60.90 72.22 12.58
C SER A 10 59.50 71.92 12.04
N LEU A 11 58.87 72.88 11.35
CA LEU A 11 57.56 72.70 10.70
C LEU A 11 57.69 72.33 9.21
N GLU A 12 58.91 72.29 8.67
CA GLU A 12 59.10 71.92 7.28
C GLU A 12 59.06 70.40 7.06
N ARG A 13 58.09 70.00 6.22
CA ARG A 13 58.03 68.75 5.45
C ARG A 13 57.55 67.50 6.21
N LYS A 14 56.30 67.55 6.68
CA LYS A 14 55.44 66.35 6.59
C LYS A 14 55.33 65.94 5.12
N ARG A 15 56.18 65.00 4.68
CA ARG A 15 56.06 64.39 3.34
C ARG A 15 54.70 63.70 3.27
N VAL A 16 53.76 64.32 2.57
CA VAL A 16 52.51 63.67 2.19
C VAL A 16 52.90 62.53 1.24
N LYS A 17 52.84 61.29 1.72
CA LYS A 17 52.89 60.12 0.84
C LYS A 17 51.63 60.18 -0.02
N ILE A 18 51.76 60.67 -1.25
CA ILE A 18 50.74 60.49 -2.28
C ILE A 18 50.75 58.99 -2.58
N VAL A 19 49.88 58.25 -1.90
CA VAL A 19 49.56 56.87 -2.25
C VAL A 19 48.94 56.95 -3.63
N LYS A 20 49.69 56.54 -4.66
CA LYS A 20 49.11 56.30 -5.99
C LYS A 20 48.08 55.19 -5.80
N THR A 21 46.81 55.57 -5.62
CA THR A 21 45.71 54.63 -5.78
C THR A 21 45.72 54.24 -7.24
N VAL A 22 46.28 53.08 -7.55
CA VAL A 22 46.15 52.46 -8.87
C VAL A 22 44.66 52.31 -9.10
N MET A 23 44.08 53.13 -9.96
CA MET A 23 42.68 53.00 -10.31
C MET A 23 42.49 51.61 -10.93
N PRO A 24 41.62 50.75 -10.37
CA PRO A 24 41.44 49.41 -10.91
C PRO A 24 40.94 49.52 -12.34
N ASN A 25 41.60 48.81 -13.26
CA ASN A 25 41.27 48.79 -14.69
C ASN A 25 39.75 48.48 -14.86
N ASN A 26 39.02 49.44 -15.45
CA ASN A 26 37.58 49.39 -15.67
C ASN A 26 37.14 48.11 -16.40
N GLU A 27 37.95 47.62 -17.34
CA GLU A 27 37.66 46.38 -18.07
C GLU A 27 37.57 45.14 -17.17
N ASN A 28 38.45 45.02 -16.16
CA ASN A 28 38.46 43.88 -15.24
C ASN A 28 37.25 43.92 -14.30
N ARG A 29 36.77 45.12 -13.96
CA ARG A 29 35.53 45.32 -13.17
C ARG A 29 34.28 44.93 -13.97
N LYS A 30 34.22 45.28 -15.25
CA LYS A 30 33.11 44.88 -16.14
C LYS A 30 33.06 43.36 -16.36
N LYS A 31 34.22 42.73 -16.61
CA LYS A 31 34.32 41.26 -16.80
C LYS A 31 33.89 40.48 -15.55
N THR A 32 34.27 40.93 -14.35
CA THR A 32 33.88 40.27 -13.09
C THR A 32 32.39 40.43 -12.77
N LEU A 33 31.79 41.59 -13.05
CA LEU A 33 30.35 41.80 -12.92
C LEU A 33 29.56 40.93 -13.90
N TYR A 34 29.96 40.87 -15.17
CA TYR A 34 29.31 40.01 -16.16
C TYR A 34 29.37 38.52 -15.76
N ARG A 35 30.51 38.06 -15.24
CA ARG A 35 30.67 36.68 -14.75
C ARG A 35 29.75 36.39 -13.55
N ARG A 36 29.61 37.33 -12.62
CA ARG A 36 28.68 37.21 -11.47
C ARG A 36 27.22 37.19 -11.92
N LEU A 37 26.83 38.06 -12.86
CA LEU A 37 25.49 38.10 -13.42
C LEU A 37 25.16 36.81 -14.19
N LYS A 38 26.11 36.30 -14.98
CA LYS A 38 25.99 35.01 -15.69
C LYS A 38 25.80 33.85 -14.72
N LEU A 39 26.61 33.78 -13.66
CA LEU A 39 26.46 32.75 -12.62
C LEU A 39 25.14 32.88 -11.86
N ARG A 40 24.67 34.10 -11.58
CA ARG A 40 23.35 34.34 -10.97
C ARG A 40 22.23 33.83 -11.87
N ASN A 41 22.28 34.12 -13.17
CA ASN A 41 21.27 33.68 -14.12
C ASN A 41 21.28 32.15 -14.29
N ILE A 42 22.45 31.52 -14.29
CA ILE A 42 22.56 30.04 -14.30
C ILE A 42 21.93 29.45 -13.04
N LYS A 43 22.23 29.99 -11.86
CA LYS A 43 21.62 29.52 -10.60
C LYS A 43 20.10 29.66 -10.61
N LEU A 44 19.58 30.80 -11.10
CA LEU A 44 18.14 31.02 -11.25
C LEU A 44 17.50 30.03 -12.22
N SER A 45 18.17 29.75 -13.34
CA SER A 45 17.71 28.77 -14.32
C SER A 45 17.66 27.35 -13.73
N ILE A 46 18.68 26.93 -12.99
CA ILE A 46 18.71 25.62 -12.32
C ILE A 46 17.58 25.50 -11.30
N MET A 47 17.35 26.53 -10.49
CA MET A 47 16.24 26.56 -9.52
C MET A 47 14.88 26.50 -10.21
N GLY A 48 14.71 27.18 -11.35
CA GLY A 48 13.49 27.12 -12.16
C GLY A 48 13.25 25.74 -12.77
N ILE A 49 14.30 25.07 -13.27
CA ILE A 49 14.17 23.71 -13.80
C ILE A 49 13.81 22.74 -12.67
N LEU A 50 14.41 22.89 -11.49
CA LEU A 50 14.13 22.04 -10.33
C LEU A 50 12.67 22.17 -9.86
N SER A 51 12.13 23.40 -9.83
CA SER A 51 10.73 23.61 -9.43
C SER A 51 9.75 23.00 -10.44
N ILE A 52 10.02 23.16 -11.75
CA ILE A 52 9.21 22.54 -12.81
C ILE A 52 9.26 21.01 -12.70
N ALA A 53 10.44 20.43 -12.49
CA ALA A 53 10.61 18.99 -12.31
C ALA A 53 9.81 18.48 -11.09
N MET A 54 9.83 19.22 -9.98
CA MET A 54 9.07 18.87 -8.78
C MET A 54 7.55 18.87 -9.06
N ILE A 55 7.03 19.89 -9.73
CA ILE A 55 5.61 19.95 -10.13
C ILE A 55 5.24 18.76 -11.04
N PHE A 56 6.10 18.43 -12.01
CA PHE A 56 5.87 17.32 -12.93
C PHE A 56 5.80 15.96 -12.21
N THR A 57 6.67 15.75 -11.22
CA THR A 57 6.64 14.53 -10.39
C THR A 57 5.37 14.44 -9.55
N LEU A 58 4.91 15.55 -8.98
CA LEU A 58 3.66 15.61 -8.22
C LEU A 58 2.46 15.27 -9.11
N LEU A 59 2.38 15.86 -10.30
CA LEU A 59 1.30 15.60 -11.26
C LEU A 59 1.25 14.13 -11.66
N SER A 60 2.41 13.53 -11.94
CA SER A 60 2.52 12.10 -12.30
C SER A 60 2.06 11.19 -11.16
N ARG A 61 2.35 11.54 -9.91
CA ARG A 61 1.87 10.80 -8.73
C ARG A 61 0.37 10.98 -8.52
N TYR A 62 -0.13 12.22 -8.64
CA TYR A 62 -1.56 12.51 -8.51
C TYR A 62 -2.40 11.75 -9.54
N SER A 63 -1.95 11.68 -10.79
CA SER A 63 -2.62 10.90 -11.83
C SER A 63 -2.73 9.41 -11.45
N LYS A 64 -1.64 8.82 -10.92
CA LYS A 64 -1.67 7.43 -10.44
C LYS A 64 -2.60 7.23 -9.25
N VAL A 65 -2.58 8.15 -8.28
CA VAL A 65 -3.46 8.10 -7.11
C VAL A 65 -4.93 8.22 -7.51
N SER A 66 -5.26 9.14 -8.43
CA SER A 66 -6.62 9.29 -8.94
C SER A 66 -7.10 8.04 -9.66
N LEU A 67 -6.23 7.41 -10.46
CA LEU A 67 -6.57 6.18 -11.17
C LEU A 67 -6.79 5.01 -10.19
N LEU A 68 -5.95 4.91 -9.16
CA LEU A 68 -6.11 3.91 -8.11
C LEU A 68 -7.40 4.15 -7.29
N SER A 69 -7.74 5.41 -7.00
CA SER A 69 -8.99 5.77 -6.32
C SER A 69 -10.21 5.38 -7.13
N ASN A 70 -10.19 5.62 -8.45
CA ASN A 70 -11.30 5.22 -9.33
C ASN A 70 -11.44 3.69 -9.37
N ARG A 71 -10.34 2.95 -9.48
CA ARG A 71 -10.37 1.48 -9.42
C ARG A 71 -10.89 0.98 -8.08
N SER A 72 -10.49 1.60 -6.98
CA SER A 72 -11.02 1.24 -5.65
C SER A 72 -12.52 1.45 -5.58
N PHE A 73 -13.03 2.55 -6.14
CA PHE A 73 -14.46 2.84 -6.18
C PHE A 73 -15.23 1.85 -7.07
N GLU A 74 -14.68 1.48 -8.22
CA GLU A 74 -15.25 0.45 -9.10
C GLU A 74 -15.33 -0.90 -8.39
N LEU A 75 -14.24 -1.33 -7.74
CA LEU A 75 -14.21 -2.58 -6.96
C LEU A 75 -15.19 -2.56 -5.78
N ASP A 76 -15.29 -1.45 -5.05
CA ASP A 76 -16.26 -1.32 -3.96
C ASP A 76 -17.70 -1.43 -4.45
N ASN A 77 -18.00 -0.87 -5.63
CA ASN A 77 -19.32 -1.01 -6.24
C ASN A 77 -19.59 -2.44 -6.70
N GLU A 78 -18.59 -3.11 -7.29
CA GLU A 78 -18.70 -4.51 -7.70
C GLU A 78 -18.93 -5.43 -6.49
N ILE A 79 -18.22 -5.21 -5.39
CA ILE A 79 -18.44 -5.93 -4.13
C ILE A 79 -19.88 -5.72 -3.65
N LYS A 80 -20.38 -4.48 -3.66
CA LYS A 80 -21.76 -4.18 -3.24
C LYS A 80 -22.80 -4.84 -4.15
N SER A 81 -22.60 -4.83 -5.47
CA SER A 81 -23.52 -5.49 -6.39
C SER A 81 -23.53 -7.00 -6.18
N LEU A 82 -22.35 -7.62 -6.01
CA LEU A 82 -22.24 -9.06 -5.75
C LEU A 82 -22.84 -9.44 -4.39
N GLN A 83 -22.69 -8.59 -3.37
CA GLN A 83 -23.35 -8.80 -2.08
C GLN A 83 -24.88 -8.74 -2.21
N ALA A 84 -25.39 -7.74 -2.93
CA ALA A 84 -26.82 -7.62 -3.17
C ALA A 84 -27.38 -8.83 -3.97
N GLU A 85 -26.65 -9.29 -4.99
CA GLU A 85 -27.01 -10.49 -5.75
C GLU A 85 -26.98 -11.74 -4.87
N ARG A 86 -25.96 -11.88 -4.02
CA ARG A 86 -25.86 -12.99 -3.08
C ARG A 86 -27.03 -13.00 -2.09
N ASP A 87 -27.38 -11.84 -1.54
CA ASP A 87 -28.49 -11.71 -0.58
C ASP A 87 -29.85 -11.94 -1.25
N PHE A 88 -30.00 -11.50 -2.51
CA PHE A 88 -31.16 -11.83 -3.33
C PHE A 88 -31.28 -13.35 -3.54
N LEU A 89 -30.21 -14.02 -3.96
CA LEU A 89 -30.20 -15.46 -4.15
C LEU A 89 -30.45 -16.22 -2.85
N ILE A 90 -29.90 -15.76 -1.71
CA ILE A 90 -30.21 -16.31 -0.39
C ILE A 90 -31.71 -16.23 -0.11
N THR A 91 -32.30 -15.07 -0.36
CA THR A 91 -33.74 -14.85 -0.15
C THR A 91 -34.57 -15.74 -1.08
N GLU A 92 -34.11 -15.97 -2.31
CA GLU A 92 -34.76 -16.83 -3.28
C GLU A 92 -34.71 -18.32 -2.89
N ILE A 93 -33.61 -18.79 -2.29
CA ILE A 93 -33.47 -20.19 -1.84
C ILE A 93 -34.10 -20.45 -0.47
N GLU A 94 -34.24 -19.42 0.38
CA GLU A 94 -34.85 -19.49 1.71
C GLU A 94 -36.15 -20.31 1.74
N PRO A 95 -37.15 -20.06 0.87
CA PRO A 95 -38.39 -20.82 0.88
C PRO A 95 -38.22 -22.28 0.43
N TYR A 96 -37.12 -22.67 -0.22
CA TYR A 96 -36.86 -24.06 -0.62
C TYR A 96 -36.09 -24.85 0.44
N LYS A 97 -35.53 -24.17 1.44
CA LYS A 97 -34.82 -24.79 2.57
C LYS A 97 -35.75 -25.32 3.66
N ALA A 98 -36.98 -24.83 3.71
CA ALA A 98 -37.98 -25.27 4.69
C ALA A 98 -38.31 -26.75 4.51
N THR A 99 -37.99 -27.57 5.53
CA THR A 99 -38.24 -29.02 5.55
C THR A 99 -39.69 -29.36 5.26
N ASP A 100 -40.63 -28.57 5.79
CA ASP A 100 -42.08 -28.74 5.56
C ASP A 100 -42.46 -28.59 4.08
N ARG A 101 -41.78 -27.69 3.35
CA ARG A 101 -42.00 -27.51 1.91
C ARG A 101 -41.42 -28.69 1.13
N ILE A 102 -40.28 -29.21 1.54
CA ILE A 102 -39.67 -30.40 0.93
C ILE A 102 -40.57 -31.61 1.16
N GLU A 103 -41.07 -31.79 2.38
CA GLU A 103 -41.99 -32.87 2.76
C GLU A 103 -43.29 -32.80 1.95
N SER A 104 -43.92 -31.62 1.86
CA SER A 104 -45.14 -31.44 1.06
C SER A 104 -44.89 -31.67 -0.44
N LEU A 105 -43.77 -31.19 -1.00
CA LEU A 105 -43.41 -31.48 -2.38
C LEU A 105 -43.19 -32.97 -2.62
N ALA A 106 -42.53 -33.67 -1.69
CA ALA A 106 -42.27 -35.09 -1.80
C ALA A 106 -43.56 -35.92 -1.71
N LYS A 107 -44.48 -35.55 -0.81
CA LYS A 107 -45.82 -36.14 -0.76
C LYS A 107 -46.58 -35.97 -2.07
N ILE A 108 -46.61 -34.75 -2.61
CA ILE A 108 -47.39 -34.43 -3.81
C ILE A 108 -46.76 -34.99 -5.09
N ARG A 109 -45.44 -34.85 -5.27
CA ARG A 109 -44.76 -35.16 -6.54
C ARG A 109 -44.17 -36.56 -6.58
N LEU A 110 -43.70 -37.08 -5.45
CA LEU A 110 -43.06 -38.41 -5.38
C LEU A 110 -44.01 -39.47 -4.82
N GLY A 111 -45.22 -39.07 -4.41
CA GLY A 111 -46.16 -39.98 -3.76
C GLY A 111 -45.62 -40.56 -2.45
N MET A 112 -44.65 -39.88 -1.82
CA MET A 112 -44.15 -40.29 -0.51
C MET A 112 -45.27 -40.18 0.51
N ASP A 113 -45.52 -41.24 1.26
CA ASP A 113 -46.43 -41.22 2.40
C ASP A 113 -45.65 -41.58 3.67
N TYR A 114 -46.11 -41.10 4.82
CA TYR A 114 -45.44 -41.45 6.07
C TYR A 114 -45.65 -42.94 6.36
N PRO A 115 -44.57 -43.67 6.73
CA PRO A 115 -44.69 -45.08 7.05
C PRO A 115 -45.62 -45.24 8.26
N ARG A 116 -46.53 -46.21 8.15
CA ARG A 116 -47.43 -46.55 9.25
C ARG A 116 -46.69 -47.40 10.28
N THR A 117 -47.17 -47.40 11.52
CA THR A 117 -46.50 -48.10 12.63
C THR A 117 -46.39 -49.61 12.44
N ASP A 118 -47.20 -50.19 11.56
CA ASP A 118 -47.19 -51.60 11.14
C ASP A 118 -46.14 -51.91 10.04
N GLN A 119 -45.49 -50.92 9.46
CA GLN A 119 -44.52 -51.06 8.35
C GLN A 119 -43.05 -50.97 8.80
N TYR A 120 -42.80 -50.85 10.11
CA TYR A 120 -41.44 -50.87 10.65
C TYR A 120 -40.92 -52.30 10.67
N VAL A 121 -39.97 -52.59 9.78
CA VAL A 121 -39.20 -53.85 9.79
C VAL A 121 -37.82 -53.53 10.36
N SER A 122 -37.57 -53.95 11.59
CA SER A 122 -36.22 -53.99 12.14
C SER A 122 -35.46 -55.13 11.46
N VAL A 123 -34.44 -54.80 10.69
CA VAL A 123 -33.49 -55.78 10.20
C VAL A 123 -32.53 -56.06 11.35
N ASP A 124 -32.70 -57.20 12.03
CA ASP A 124 -31.70 -57.70 12.96
C ASP A 124 -30.43 -58.03 12.18
N THR A 125 -29.44 -57.14 12.25
CA THR A 125 -28.13 -57.34 11.65
C THR A 125 -27.28 -58.29 12.48
N ASP A 126 -27.78 -59.51 12.74
CA ASP A 126 -26.97 -60.58 13.35
C ASP A 126 -25.80 -60.99 12.43
N PHE A 127 -25.86 -60.60 11.16
CA PHE A 127 -24.84 -60.89 10.15
C PHE A 127 -23.59 -59.98 10.20
N LYS A 128 -23.60 -58.86 10.94
CA LYS A 128 -22.44 -57.96 11.01
C LYS A 128 -21.55 -58.18 12.24
N GLU A 129 -22.04 -58.86 13.28
CA GLU A 129 -21.24 -59.07 14.48
C GLU A 129 -20.17 -60.14 14.30
N HIS A 130 -20.42 -61.16 13.47
CA HIS A 130 -19.44 -62.23 13.23
C HIS A 130 -18.21 -61.76 12.43
N GLU A 131 -18.36 -60.93 11.39
CA GLU A 131 -17.22 -60.39 10.62
C GLU A 131 -16.39 -59.38 11.45
N LEU A 132 -17.05 -58.48 12.19
CA LEU A 132 -16.35 -57.51 13.05
C LEU A 132 -15.67 -58.16 14.27
N ALA A 133 -16.18 -59.29 14.75
CA ALA A 133 -15.57 -60.05 15.84
C ALA A 133 -14.32 -60.82 15.38
N GLU A 134 -14.30 -61.35 14.15
CA GLU A 134 -13.12 -61.99 13.58
C GLU A 134 -11.99 -60.98 13.32
N GLU A 135 -12.29 -59.82 12.73
CA GLU A 135 -11.30 -58.76 12.47
C GLU A 135 -10.68 -58.20 13.77
N LYS A 136 -11.49 -58.03 14.83
CA LYS A 136 -11.00 -57.62 16.16
C LYS A 136 -10.16 -58.69 16.85
N LYS A 137 -10.34 -59.97 16.53
CA LYS A 137 -9.57 -61.08 17.10
C LYS A 137 -8.22 -61.23 16.42
N THR A 138 -8.16 -61.08 15.09
CA THR A 138 -6.90 -61.04 14.34
C THR A 138 -6.04 -59.83 14.69
N LEU A 139 -6.62 -58.63 14.84
CA LEU A 139 -5.88 -57.44 15.27
C LEU A 139 -5.28 -57.57 16.70
N ARG A 140 -6.01 -58.19 17.64
CA ARG A 140 -5.47 -58.48 18.98
C ARG A 140 -4.30 -59.47 18.96
N ASN A 141 -4.41 -60.53 18.15
CA ASN A 141 -3.32 -61.51 18.02
C ASN A 141 -2.08 -60.89 17.38
N LEU A 142 -2.24 -59.98 16.42
CA LEU A 142 -1.13 -59.27 15.78
C LEU A 142 -0.45 -58.28 16.74
N MET A 143 -1.22 -57.53 17.54
CA MET A 143 -0.67 -56.64 18.56
C MET A 143 0.01 -57.40 19.72
N GLY A 144 -0.54 -58.56 20.12
CA GLY A 144 0.09 -59.41 21.12
C GLY A 144 1.44 -59.99 20.67
N PHE A 145 1.61 -60.23 19.37
CA PHE A 145 2.88 -60.68 18.80
C PHE A 145 3.94 -59.55 18.75
N CYS A 146 3.52 -58.30 18.57
CA CYS A 146 4.42 -57.14 18.58
C CYS A 146 4.90 -56.73 19.99
N LEU A 147 4.28 -57.19 21.08
CA LEU A 147 4.70 -56.90 22.45
C LEU A 147 5.67 -57.93 23.05
N LEU A 148 6.04 -58.96 22.28
CA LEU A 148 6.89 -60.07 22.69
C LEU A 148 8.26 -60.11 21.96
N TYR A 149 8.59 -59.05 21.20
CA TYR A 149 9.90 -58.82 20.59
C TYR A 149 10.42 -57.42 20.91
#